data_AF-A0A0D3AG77-F1
#
_entry.id   AF-A0A0D3AG77-F1
#
_cell.length_a   1.000
_cell.length_b   1.000
_cell.length_c   1.000
_cell.angle_alpha   90.00
_cell.angle_beta   90.00
_cell.angle_gamma   90.00
#
_symmetry.space_group_name_H-M   'P 1'
#
loop_
_entity.id
_entity.type
_entity.pdbx_description
1 polymer ?
#
loop_
_entity_poly.entity_id
_entity_poly.type
_entity_poly.pdbx_seq_one_letter_code
_entity_poly.pdbx_strand_id
1 'polypeptide(L)'
;MPRLDSSNYGYWKVRMQAFISGLDEDCWSSIEAGWSPPVMLDDKKVEVLKPRDKWTAAEKKASSCNSKAKTAIYNAIDTSYFRFISQCASAQKAWKTLE
;
A
#
# COMPACT_ATOMS: atom_id res chain seq x y z
N MET A 1 -6.83 -16.57 1.14
CA MET A 1 -7.45 -15.23 1.02
C MET A 1 -8.64 -15.34 0.09
N PRO A 2 -9.81 -14.77 0.41
CA PRO A 2 -10.90 -14.70 -0.55
C PRO A 2 -10.44 -13.86 -1.75
N ARG A 3 -10.75 -14.32 -2.97
CA ARG A 3 -10.45 -13.56 -4.19
C ARG A 3 -11.56 -12.54 -4.42
N LEU A 4 -11.20 -11.33 -4.79
CA LEU A 4 -12.17 -10.32 -5.20
C LEU A 4 -12.85 -10.74 -6.52
N ASP A 5 -14.17 -10.69 -6.53
CA ASP A 5 -15.01 -10.79 -7.73
C ASP A 5 -15.99 -9.61 -7.79
N SER A 6 -16.74 -9.49 -8.88
CA SER A 6 -17.66 -8.38 -9.12
C SER A 6 -18.87 -8.33 -8.18
N SER A 7 -19.09 -9.36 -7.35
CA SER A 7 -20.26 -9.51 -6.48
C SER A 7 -19.90 -9.52 -4.98
N ASN A 8 -18.63 -9.70 -4.62
CA ASN A 8 -18.21 -10.00 -3.25
C ASN A 8 -17.41 -8.87 -2.56
N TYR A 9 -17.33 -7.68 -3.16
CA TYR A 9 -16.47 -6.59 -2.69
C TYR A 9 -16.64 -6.27 -1.19
N GLY A 10 -17.87 -6.17 -0.68
CA GLY A 10 -18.11 -5.87 0.75
C GLY A 10 -17.52 -6.92 1.70
N TYR A 11 -17.67 -8.21 1.38
CA TYR A 11 -17.08 -9.31 2.14
C TYR A 11 -15.55 -9.32 2.02
N TRP A 12 -15.04 -9.16 0.80
CA TRP A 12 -13.61 -9.11 0.51
C TRP A 12 -12.93 -7.96 1.27
N LYS A 13 -13.54 -6.77 1.27
CA LYS A 13 -13.03 -5.56 1.93
C LYS A 13 -12.77 -5.81 3.41
N VAL A 14 -13.78 -6.28 4.15
CA VAL A 14 -13.67 -6.55 5.59
C VAL A 14 -12.60 -7.60 5.89
N ARG A 15 -12.53 -8.68 5.10
CA ARG A 15 -11.53 -9.74 5.27
C ARG A 15 -10.12 -9.25 4.99
N MET A 16 -9.93 -8.42 3.97
CA MET A 16 -8.63 -7.86 3.61
C MET A 16 -8.15 -6.81 4.61
N GLN A 17 -9.05 -5.97 5.12
CA GLN A 17 -8.76 -5.06 6.23
C GLN A 17 -8.21 -5.83 7.42
N ALA A 18 -8.95 -6.85 7.89
CA ALA A 18 -8.51 -7.68 9.01
C ALA A 18 -7.18 -8.39 8.76
N PHE A 19 -6.94 -8.88 7.54
CA PHE A 19 -5.66 -9.53 7.20
C PHE A 19 -4.50 -8.54 7.22
N ILE A 20 -4.65 -7.36 6.61
CA ILE A 20 -3.58 -6.36 6.54
C ILE A 20 -3.26 -5.82 7.93
N SER A 21 -4.28 -5.54 8.75
CA SER A 21 -4.09 -5.16 10.16
C SER A 21 -3.40 -6.26 10.97
N GLY A 22 -3.63 -7.54 10.64
CA GLY A 22 -2.96 -8.68 11.26
C GLY A 22 -1.48 -8.87 10.85
N LEU A 23 -1.01 -8.25 9.75
CA LEU A 23 0.39 -8.31 9.33
C LEU A 23 1.29 -7.36 10.13
N ASP A 24 0.75 -6.21 10.48
CA ASP A 24 1.30 -5.17 11.37
C ASP A 24 0.14 -4.20 11.60
N GLU A 25 -0.12 -3.84 12.86
CA GLU A 25 -1.21 -2.92 13.22
C GLU A 25 -1.09 -1.58 12.47
N ASP A 26 0.15 -1.15 12.20
CA ASP A 26 0.44 0.11 11.49
C ASP A 26 0.32 0.01 9.96
N CYS A 27 0.17 -1.21 9.40
CA CYS A 27 0.10 -1.38 7.95
C CYS A 27 -1.25 -0.92 7.38
N TRP A 28 -2.36 -1.15 8.09
CA TRP A 28 -3.66 -0.62 7.66
C TRP A 28 -3.67 0.91 7.71
N SER A 29 -3.17 1.49 8.80
CA SER A 29 -3.00 2.94 8.96
C SER A 29 -2.15 3.57 7.84
N SER A 30 -1.15 2.83 7.34
CA SER A 30 -0.32 3.28 6.21
C SER A 30 -1.07 3.31 4.87
N ILE A 31 -2.08 2.45 4.68
CA ILE A 31 -2.98 2.49 3.52
C ILE A 31 -3.91 3.70 3.65
N GLU A 32 -4.48 3.93 4.83
CA GLU A 32 -5.40 5.06 5.06
C GLU A 32 -4.68 6.40 4.91
N ALA A 33 -3.52 6.57 5.56
CA ALA A 33 -2.71 7.80 5.49
C ALA A 33 -2.15 8.05 4.09
N GLY A 34 -1.88 6.99 3.32
CA GLY A 34 -1.31 7.09 1.99
C GLY A 34 0.20 7.21 2.02
N TRP A 35 0.87 6.08 1.88
CA TRP A 35 2.32 6.10 1.77
C TRP A 35 2.79 6.87 0.52
N SER A 36 3.75 7.76 0.72
CA SER A 36 4.52 8.44 -0.31
C SER A 36 6.03 8.22 -0.08
N PRO A 37 6.84 8.23 -1.15
CA PRO A 37 8.29 8.13 -1.00
C PRO A 37 8.84 9.27 -0.12
N PRO A 38 9.70 8.96 0.88
CA PRO A 38 10.33 10.01 1.68
C PRO A 38 11.14 10.97 0.80
N VAL A 39 11.01 12.27 1.08
CA VAL A 39 11.75 13.34 0.40
C VAL A 39 12.71 14.05 1.35
N MET A 40 13.74 14.67 0.79
CA MET A 40 14.70 15.53 1.49
C MET A 40 14.89 16.80 0.66
N LEU A 41 15.21 17.92 1.32
CA LEU A 41 15.67 19.12 0.63
C LEU A 41 17.15 18.96 0.28
N ASP A 42 17.50 19.20 -0.98
CA ASP A 42 18.89 19.32 -1.40
C ASP A 42 19.51 20.67 -0.95
N ASP A 43 20.80 20.88 -1.26
CA ASP A 43 21.51 22.12 -0.92
C ASP A 43 20.90 23.38 -1.57
N LYS A 44 20.07 23.20 -2.60
CA LYS A 44 19.34 24.26 -3.32
C LYS A 44 17.89 24.40 -2.84
N LYS A 45 17.52 23.73 -1.74
CA LYS A 45 16.15 23.67 -1.19
C LYS A 45 15.12 23.10 -2.16
N VAL A 46 15.54 22.22 -3.07
CA VAL A 46 14.66 21.46 -3.96
C VAL A 46 14.33 20.12 -3.30
N GLU A 47 13.05 19.75 -3.33
CA GLU A 47 12.61 18.43 -2.84
C GLU A 47 13.11 17.34 -3.78
N VAL A 48 13.92 16.44 -3.25
CA VAL A 48 14.45 15.27 -3.94
C VAL A 48 14.11 14.00 -3.17
N LEU A 49 14.06 12.86 -3.86
CA LEU A 49 13.83 11.58 -3.21
C LEU A 49 14.96 11.28 -2.22
N LYS A 50 14.59 10.97 -0.99
CA LYS A 50 15.53 10.64 0.08
C LYS A 50 16.20 9.31 -0.25
N PRO A 51 17.54 9.22 -0.23
CA PRO A 51 18.24 7.94 -0.38
C PRO A 51 17.85 6.97 0.73
N ARG A 52 17.67 5.67 0.43
CA ARG A 52 17.23 4.65 1.41
C ARG A 52 18.11 4.56 2.64
N ASP A 53 19.41 4.85 2.51
CA ASP A 53 20.36 4.83 3.62
C ASP A 53 20.07 5.93 4.65
N LYS A 54 19.48 7.05 4.21
CA LYS A 54 19.09 8.16 5.08
C LYS A 54 17.66 8.04 5.62
N TRP A 55 16.98 6.92 5.35
CA TRP A 55 15.62 6.73 5.85
C TRP A 55 15.61 6.43 7.35
N THR A 56 14.71 7.08 8.07
CA THR A 56 14.44 6.80 9.48
C THR A 56 13.80 5.42 9.65
N ALA A 57 13.81 4.88 10.87
CA ALA A 57 13.14 3.63 11.16
C ALA A 57 11.64 3.68 10.83
N ALA A 58 10.99 4.82 11.08
CA ALA A 58 9.58 5.05 10.73
C ALA A 58 9.35 5.05 9.21
N GLU A 59 10.18 5.75 8.43
CA GLU A 59 10.10 5.77 6.96
C GLU A 59 10.29 4.36 6.35
N LYS A 60 11.24 3.59 6.89
CA LYS A 60 11.46 2.19 6.51
C LYS A 60 10.28 1.31 6.88
N LYS A 61 9.70 1.48 8.08
CA LYS A 61 8.49 0.75 8.51
C LYS A 61 7.31 1.04 7.59
N ALA A 62 7.04 2.31 7.29
CA ALA A 62 5.95 2.72 6.41
C ALA A 62 6.12 2.16 4.98
N SER A 63 7.35 2.18 4.44
CA SER A 63 7.64 1.59 3.13
C SER A 63 7.44 0.06 3.13
N SER A 64 7.90 -0.62 4.19
CA SER A 64 7.69 -2.06 4.38
C SER A 64 6.19 -2.39 4.45
N CYS A 65 5.43 -1.62 5.21
CA CYS A 65 3.99 -1.78 5.32
C CYS A 65 3.27 -1.57 3.99
N ASN A 66 3.60 -0.52 3.25
CA ASN A 66 3.07 -0.30 1.90
C ASN A 66 3.40 -1.49 0.97
N SER A 67 4.61 -2.02 1.03
CA SER A 67 4.99 -3.19 0.23
C SER A 67 4.21 -4.44 0.61
N LYS A 68 4.08 -4.74 1.91
CA LYS A 68 3.30 -5.88 2.41
C LYS A 68 1.83 -5.78 2.02
N ALA A 69 1.24 -4.58 2.18
CA ALA A 69 -0.12 -4.28 1.78
C ALA A 69 -0.34 -4.48 0.27
N LYS A 70 0.55 -3.95 -0.59
CA LYS A 70 0.47 -4.17 -2.04
C LYS A 70 0.50 -5.66 -2.38
N THR A 71 1.43 -6.42 -1.80
CA THR A 71 1.52 -7.86 -2.02
C THR A 71 0.27 -8.59 -1.56
N ALA A 72 -0.29 -8.24 -0.39
CA ALA A 72 -1.53 -8.84 0.11
C ALA A 72 -2.71 -8.56 -0.82
N ILE A 73 -2.85 -7.32 -1.31
CA ILE A 73 -3.89 -6.93 -2.27
C ILE A 73 -3.71 -7.71 -3.58
N TYR A 74 -2.51 -7.73 -4.16
CA TYR A 74 -2.23 -8.44 -5.42
C TYR A 74 -2.54 -9.94 -5.35
N ASN A 75 -2.26 -10.57 -4.20
CA ASN A 75 -2.58 -11.99 -3.99
C ASN A 75 -4.07 -12.26 -3.76
N ALA A 76 -4.86 -11.23 -3.44
CA ALA A 76 -6.28 -11.34 -3.10
C ALA A 76 -7.22 -10.93 -4.25
N ILE A 77 -6.70 -10.62 -5.42
CA ILE A 77 -7.49 -10.20 -6.58
C ILE A 77 -7.32 -11.15 -7.77
N ASP A 78 -8.27 -11.11 -8.70
CA ASP A 78 -8.19 -11.79 -9.99
C ASP A 78 -7.31 -11.02 -11.01
N THR A 79 -6.90 -11.70 -12.09
CA THR A 79 -6.09 -11.14 -13.17
C THR A 79 -6.76 -9.94 -13.87
N SER A 80 -8.10 -9.92 -13.91
CA SER A 80 -8.89 -8.79 -14.42
C SER A 80 -8.62 -7.50 -13.63
N TYR A 81 -8.72 -7.56 -12.30
CA TYR A 81 -8.44 -6.44 -11.40
C TYR A 81 -6.94 -6.08 -11.34
N PHE A 82 -6.06 -7.05 -11.59
CA PHE A 82 -4.61 -6.84 -11.49
C PHE A 82 -4.12 -5.79 -12.49
N ARG A 83 -4.66 -5.78 -13.71
CA ARG A 83 -4.29 -4.79 -14.73
C ARG A 83 -4.55 -3.36 -14.25
N PHE A 84 -5.67 -3.12 -13.57
CA PHE A 84 -6.04 -1.80 -13.08
C PHE A 84 -5.12 -1.29 -11.97
N ILE A 85 -4.69 -2.17 -11.06
CA ILE A 85 -3.90 -1.77 -9.90
C ILE A 85 -2.39 -2.02 -10.02
N SER A 86 -1.94 -2.64 -11.13
CA SER A 86 -0.53 -2.89 -11.42
C SER A 86 0.28 -1.59 -11.53
N GLN A 87 -0.35 -0.51 -12.03
CA GLN A 87 0.26 0.81 -12.20
C GLN A 87 0.19 1.68 -10.93
N CYS A 88 -0.46 1.21 -9.86
CA CYS A 88 -0.59 1.99 -8.65
C CYS A 88 0.75 2.07 -7.87
N ALA A 89 1.22 3.30 -7.66
CA ALA A 89 2.46 3.57 -6.93
C ALA A 89 2.39 3.16 -5.43
N SER A 90 1.21 3.21 -4.81
CA SER A 90 1.00 2.89 -3.39
C SER A 90 -0.14 1.88 -3.19
N ALA A 91 -0.11 1.17 -2.06
CA ALA A 91 -1.19 0.29 -1.63
C ALA A 91 -2.51 1.06 -1.48
N GLN A 92 -2.46 2.31 -1.01
CA GLN A 92 -3.63 3.18 -0.94
C GLN A 92 -4.27 3.39 -2.32
N LYS A 93 -3.48 3.73 -3.35
CA LYS A 93 -4.01 3.94 -4.70
C LYS A 93 -4.61 2.65 -5.26
N ALA A 94 -3.93 1.52 -5.04
CA ALA A 94 -4.46 0.21 -5.42
C ALA A 94 -5.80 -0.07 -4.72
N TRP A 95 -5.86 0.15 -3.41
CA TRP A 95 -7.07 -0.05 -2.60
C TRP A 95 -8.24 0.80 -3.06
N LYS A 96 -8.03 2.11 -3.27
CA LYS A 96 -9.05 3.05 -3.76
C LYS A 96 -9.53 2.74 -5.18
N THR A 97 -8.72 2.06 -5.99
CA THR A 97 -9.10 1.64 -7.34
C THR A 97 -10.00 0.40 -7.32
N LEU A 98 -9.96 -0.37 -6.24
CA LEU A 98 -10.81 -1.56 -6.06
C LEU A 98 -12.14 -1.23 -5.39
N GLU A 99 -12.24 -0.05 -4.74
CA GLU A 99 -13.48 0.52 -4.18
C GLU A 99 -14.39 1.10 -5.26
#